data_AF-A0A2V9D6H8-F1
#
_entry.id   AF-A0A2V9D6H8-F1
#
_cell.length_a   1.000
_cell.length_b   1.000
_cell.length_c   1.000
_cell.angle_alpha   90.00
_cell.angle_beta   90.00
_cell.angle_gamma   90.00
#
_symmetry.space_group_name_H-M   'P 1'
#
loop_
_entity.id
_entity.type
_entity.pdbx_description
1 polymer ?
#
loop_
_entity_poly.entity_id
_entity_poly.type
_entity_poly.pdbx_seq_one_letter_code
_entity_poly.pdbx_strand_id
1 'polypeptide(L)'
;MRNFNELTEPEILALAISLEEEDERIFADFAHGLRESFPGSAAVFEQMRTEESSHRRRLQNLYQQKFGEHIPLIRRQDVKGFVERRPVWLRRPLSLKAARSAASSIEQETGQFYERAAARTSDASIRRLLDDLAQEERSHQNKAEELTESARGKGAGGREKEAQRKLFLLQIVQPGLAGLMDGSVSTLAPVFAAAFATHSTHAAFLVGLAAS
;
A
#
# COMPACT_ATOMS: atom_id res chain seq x y z
N MET A 1 -6.29 19.44 -12.84
CA MET A 1 -6.72 19.07 -11.48
C MET A 1 -7.60 20.17 -10.92
N ARG A 2 -8.84 19.84 -10.51
CA ARG A 2 -9.78 20.76 -9.85
C ARG A 2 -9.42 20.93 -8.38
N ASN A 3 -9.83 22.05 -7.79
CA ASN A 3 -9.69 22.21 -6.33
C ASN A 3 -10.81 21.40 -5.64
N PHE A 4 -10.49 20.72 -4.54
CA PHE A 4 -11.50 20.02 -3.74
C PHE A 4 -12.67 20.96 -3.35
N ASN A 5 -12.35 22.23 -3.08
CA ASN A 5 -13.30 23.28 -2.70
C ASN A 5 -14.33 23.64 -3.79
N GLU A 6 -14.15 23.16 -5.02
CA GLU A 6 -15.04 23.43 -6.15
C GLU A 6 -15.92 22.22 -6.49
N LEU A 7 -15.79 21.11 -5.76
CA LEU A 7 -16.63 19.93 -5.97
C LEU A 7 -18.03 20.16 -5.39
N THR A 8 -19.03 19.80 -6.18
CA THR A 8 -20.44 19.72 -5.76
C THR A 8 -20.70 18.42 -4.99
N GLU A 9 -21.83 18.33 -4.26
CA GLU A 9 -22.21 17.10 -3.53
C GLU A 9 -22.23 15.81 -4.40
N PRO A 10 -22.79 15.80 -5.64
CA PRO A 10 -22.69 14.61 -6.50
C PRO A 10 -21.23 14.30 -6.87
N GLU A 11 -20.40 15.31 -7.13
CA GLU A 11 -18.99 15.10 -7.47
C GLU A 11 -18.17 14.58 -6.27
N ILE A 12 -18.50 15.02 -5.05
CA ILE A 12 -17.93 14.50 -3.80
C ILE A 12 -18.28 13.01 -3.65
N LEU A 13 -19.55 12.64 -3.82
CA LEU A 13 -19.97 11.24 -3.74
C LEU A 13 -19.36 10.38 -4.86
N ALA A 14 -19.28 10.90 -6.08
CA ALA A 14 -18.66 10.18 -7.20
C ALA A 14 -17.17 9.93 -6.97
N LEU A 15 -16.46 10.91 -6.41
CA LEU A 15 -15.08 10.75 -5.98
C LEU A 15 -14.96 9.73 -4.85
N ALA A 16 -15.83 9.80 -3.83
CA ALA A 16 -15.87 8.82 -2.73
C ALA A 16 -16.03 7.39 -3.26
N ILE A 17 -16.97 7.16 -4.18
CA ILE A 17 -17.19 5.86 -4.82
C ILE A 17 -15.91 5.40 -5.54
N SER A 18 -15.23 6.30 -6.25
CA SER A 18 -13.99 5.97 -6.97
C SER A 18 -12.83 5.64 -6.04
N LEU A 19 -12.75 6.27 -4.86
CA LEU A 19 -11.75 5.95 -3.83
C LEU A 19 -11.96 4.54 -3.27
N GLU A 20 -13.19 4.22 -2.87
CA GLU A 20 -13.56 2.89 -2.36
C GLU A 20 -13.33 1.78 -3.39
N GLU A 21 -13.58 2.05 -4.68
CA GLU A 21 -13.28 1.12 -5.77
C GLU A 21 -11.78 0.88 -5.96
N GLU A 22 -10.96 1.92 -5.78
CA GLU A 22 -9.50 1.81 -5.86
C GLU A 22 -8.96 1.06 -4.63
N ASP A 23 -9.45 1.39 -3.44
CA ASP A 23 -9.02 0.83 -2.15
C ASP A 23 -9.39 -0.66 -2.06
N GLU A 24 -10.60 -1.05 -2.47
CA GLU A 24 -11.00 -2.47 -2.59
C GLU A 24 -10.01 -3.28 -3.43
N ARG A 25 -9.56 -2.74 -4.58
CA ARG A 25 -8.61 -3.43 -5.47
C ARG A 25 -7.22 -3.49 -4.87
N ILE A 26 -6.75 -2.43 -4.22
CA ILE A 26 -5.45 -2.40 -3.56
C ILE A 26 -5.41 -3.43 -2.42
N PHE A 27 -6.46 -3.53 -1.61
CA PHE A 27 -6.53 -4.53 -0.54
C PHE A 27 -6.63 -5.96 -1.08
N ALA A 28 -7.35 -6.18 -2.18
CA ALA A 28 -7.34 -7.47 -2.87
C ALA A 28 -5.91 -7.87 -3.32
N ASP A 29 -5.14 -6.92 -3.88
CA ASP A 29 -3.76 -7.17 -4.29
C ASP A 29 -2.82 -7.44 -3.11
N PHE A 30 -3.01 -6.76 -1.97
CA PHE A 30 -2.27 -7.05 -0.74
C PHE A 30 -2.60 -8.43 -0.19
N ALA A 31 -3.89 -8.78 -0.10
CA ALA A 31 -4.34 -10.09 0.34
C ALA A 31 -3.76 -11.20 -0.54
N HIS A 32 -3.82 -11.03 -1.86
CA HIS A 32 -3.25 -11.98 -2.81
C HIS A 32 -1.73 -12.10 -2.67
N GLY A 33 -1.01 -10.98 -2.64
CA GLY A 33 0.46 -10.96 -2.56
C GLY A 33 1.03 -11.48 -1.23
N LEU A 34 0.24 -11.49 -0.16
CA LEU A 34 0.64 -11.98 1.16
C LEU A 34 0.15 -13.40 1.47
N ARG A 35 -0.75 -13.97 0.67
CA ARG A 35 -1.48 -15.22 0.98
C ARG A 35 -0.58 -16.39 1.36
N GLU A 36 0.49 -16.61 0.61
CA GLU A 36 1.39 -17.75 0.83
C GLU A 36 2.33 -17.54 2.04
N SER A 37 2.81 -16.30 2.21
CA SER A 37 3.87 -15.99 3.18
C SER A 37 3.34 -15.51 4.53
N PHE A 38 2.19 -14.84 4.54
CA PHE A 38 1.58 -14.19 5.69
C PHE A 38 0.04 -14.36 5.66
N PRO A 39 -0.48 -15.60 5.79
CA PRO A 39 -1.91 -15.89 5.61
C PRO A 39 -2.82 -15.16 6.61
N GLY A 40 -2.35 -14.89 7.84
CA GLY A 40 -3.10 -14.12 8.83
C GLY A 40 -3.29 -12.66 8.40
N SER A 41 -2.21 -12.00 7.97
CA SER A 41 -2.30 -10.64 7.41
C SER A 41 -3.10 -10.58 6.10
N ALA A 42 -3.01 -11.62 5.26
CA ALA A 42 -3.83 -11.71 4.06
C ALA A 42 -5.33 -11.78 4.37
N ALA A 43 -5.73 -12.51 5.42
CA ALA A 43 -7.13 -12.59 5.85
C ALA A 43 -7.67 -11.23 6.34
N VAL A 44 -6.84 -10.42 7.00
CA VAL A 44 -7.22 -9.05 7.37
C VAL A 44 -7.50 -8.22 6.13
N PHE A 45 -6.60 -8.21 5.14
CA PHE A 45 -6.80 -7.42 3.93
C PHE A 45 -8.04 -7.88 3.14
N GLU A 46 -8.40 -9.16 3.20
CA GLU A 46 -9.67 -9.65 2.63
C GLU A 46 -10.89 -9.13 3.39
N GLN A 47 -10.80 -9.00 4.71
CA GLN A 47 -11.85 -8.37 5.51
C GLN A 47 -11.98 -6.88 5.16
N MET A 48 -10.88 -6.13 5.14
CA MET A 48 -10.87 -4.71 4.77
C MET A 48 -11.50 -4.51 3.39
N ARG A 49 -11.07 -5.28 2.39
CA ARG A 49 -11.69 -5.29 1.05
C ARG A 49 -13.22 -5.47 1.10
N THR A 50 -13.73 -6.34 1.97
CA THR A 50 -15.17 -6.57 2.13
C THR A 50 -15.87 -5.37 2.77
N GLU A 51 -15.21 -4.69 3.71
CA GLU A 51 -15.64 -3.44 4.34
C GLU A 51 -15.73 -2.32 3.27
N GLU A 52 -14.69 -2.09 2.46
CA GLU A 52 -14.71 -1.12 1.32
C GLU A 52 -15.85 -1.39 0.33
N SER A 53 -16.09 -2.67 0.01
CA SER A 53 -17.19 -3.06 -0.88
C SER A 53 -18.56 -2.72 -0.29
N SER A 54 -18.68 -2.69 1.04
CA SER A 54 -19.87 -2.23 1.75
C SER A 54 -20.01 -0.71 1.70
N HIS A 55 -18.93 0.03 1.95
CA HIS A 55 -18.89 1.49 1.86
C HIS A 55 -19.29 1.96 0.46
N ARG A 56 -18.67 1.41 -0.59
CA ARG A 56 -19.00 1.68 -1.99
C ARG A 56 -20.49 1.50 -2.27
N ARG A 57 -21.08 0.39 -1.83
CA ARG A 57 -22.51 0.12 -2.04
C ARG A 57 -23.38 1.16 -1.35
N ARG A 58 -23.06 1.56 -0.12
CA ARG A 58 -23.80 2.61 0.61
C ARG A 58 -23.73 3.95 -0.13
N LEU A 59 -22.55 4.32 -0.61
CA LEU A 59 -22.35 5.55 -1.40
C LEU A 59 -23.10 5.51 -2.73
N GLN A 60 -23.02 4.40 -3.49
CA GLN A 60 -23.74 4.22 -4.74
C GLN A 60 -25.25 4.30 -4.54
N ASN A 61 -25.78 3.63 -3.52
CA ASN A 61 -27.20 3.68 -3.18
C ASN A 61 -27.65 5.11 -2.86
N LEU A 62 -26.88 5.85 -2.05
CA LEU A 62 -27.21 7.23 -1.71
C LEU A 62 -27.12 8.14 -2.94
N TYR A 63 -26.10 7.96 -3.78
CA TYR A 63 -25.95 8.70 -5.03
C TYR A 63 -27.16 8.47 -5.93
N GLN A 64 -27.54 7.21 -6.17
CA GLN A 64 -28.67 6.84 -7.02
C GLN A 64 -29.98 7.46 -6.52
N GLN A 65 -30.22 7.44 -5.20
CA GLN A 65 -31.41 8.04 -4.59
C GLN A 65 -31.48 9.57 -4.74
N LYS A 66 -30.33 10.26 -4.74
CA LYS A 66 -30.26 11.73 -4.77
C LYS A 66 -30.12 12.31 -6.19
N PHE A 67 -29.34 11.64 -7.03
CA PHE A 67 -28.81 12.19 -8.28
C PHE A 67 -29.07 11.31 -9.51
N GLY A 68 -29.63 10.11 -9.32
CA GLY A 68 -29.96 9.17 -10.40
C GLY A 68 -28.82 8.22 -10.79
N GLU A 69 -29.00 7.51 -11.91
CA GLU A 69 -28.13 6.39 -12.32
C GLU A 69 -26.72 6.80 -12.76
N HIS A 70 -26.55 8.01 -13.30
CA HIS A 70 -25.29 8.40 -13.91
C HIS A 70 -24.31 8.97 -12.88
N ILE A 71 -23.34 8.16 -12.50
CA ILE A 71 -22.19 8.57 -11.67
C ILE A 71 -21.07 9.07 -12.59
N PRO A 72 -20.67 10.35 -12.53
CA PRO A 72 -19.56 10.86 -13.33
C PRO A 72 -18.23 10.26 -12.84
N LEU A 73 -17.32 9.98 -13.77
CA LEU A 73 -15.98 9.52 -13.42
C LEU A 73 -15.15 10.69 -12.88
N ILE A 74 -14.79 10.64 -11.59
CA ILE A 74 -13.86 11.57 -10.96
C ILE A 74 -12.87 10.75 -10.15
N ARG A 75 -11.58 10.88 -10.46
CA ARG A 75 -10.53 10.11 -9.80
C ARG A 75 -9.72 11.01 -8.87
N ARG A 76 -8.99 10.40 -7.94
CA ARG A 76 -8.11 11.11 -7.02
C ARG A 76 -7.12 12.05 -7.74
N GLN A 77 -6.58 11.62 -8.90
CA GLN A 77 -5.66 12.43 -9.69
C GLN A 77 -6.32 13.64 -10.36
N ASP A 78 -7.65 13.67 -10.45
CA ASP A 78 -8.37 14.77 -11.04
C ASP A 78 -8.58 15.93 -10.04
N VAL A 79 -8.30 15.68 -8.74
CA VAL A 79 -8.57 16.60 -7.62
C VAL A 79 -7.30 16.88 -6.81
N LYS A 80 -7.06 18.14 -6.47
CA LYS A 80 -5.92 18.53 -5.63
C LYS A 80 -6.14 18.16 -4.16
N GLY A 81 -5.06 17.81 -3.47
CA GLY A 81 -5.06 17.54 -2.02
C GLY A 81 -4.84 16.08 -1.64
N PHE A 82 -4.84 15.17 -2.62
CA PHE A 82 -4.44 13.79 -2.44
C PHE A 82 -2.92 13.63 -2.50
N VAL A 83 -2.40 12.73 -1.68
CA VAL A 83 -1.01 12.30 -1.70
C VAL A 83 -0.78 11.40 -2.91
N GLU A 84 0.38 11.53 -3.54
CA GLU A 84 0.77 10.62 -4.60
C GLU A 84 1.12 9.25 -3.99
N ARG A 85 0.20 8.28 -4.16
CA ARG A 85 0.39 6.92 -3.67
C ARG A 85 1.46 6.21 -4.48
N ARG A 86 2.46 5.67 -3.78
CA ARG A 86 3.45 4.75 -4.40
C ARG A 86 2.76 3.40 -4.59
N PRO A 87 2.79 2.79 -5.79
CA PRO A 87 2.05 1.56 -6.08
C PRO A 87 2.77 0.32 -5.51
N VAL A 88 2.80 0.22 -4.17
CA VAL A 88 3.45 -0.88 -3.45
C VAL A 88 2.83 -2.23 -3.80
N TRP A 89 1.52 -2.26 -4.09
CA TRP A 89 0.77 -3.45 -4.49
C TRP A 89 1.27 -4.10 -5.79
N LEU A 90 1.99 -3.38 -6.66
CA LEU A 90 2.57 -3.92 -7.88
C LEU A 90 3.92 -4.63 -7.64
N ARG A 91 4.56 -4.45 -6.49
CA ARG A 91 5.89 -5.01 -6.21
C ARG A 91 5.79 -6.46 -5.78
N ARG A 92 6.70 -7.30 -6.28
CA ARG A 92 6.85 -8.70 -5.87
C ARG A 92 8.35 -9.00 -5.63
N PRO A 93 8.73 -9.67 -4.52
CA PRO A 93 7.86 -10.10 -3.42
C PRO A 93 7.30 -8.91 -2.61
N LEU A 94 6.06 -9.04 -2.14
CA LEU A 94 5.39 -7.97 -1.38
C LEU A 94 5.87 -7.99 0.08
N SER A 95 6.42 -6.86 0.54
CA SER A 95 6.83 -6.70 1.94
C SER A 95 5.61 -6.44 2.82
N LEU A 96 5.43 -7.27 3.86
CA LEU A 96 4.37 -7.09 4.86
C LEU A 96 4.40 -5.69 5.49
N LYS A 97 5.59 -5.18 5.82
CA LYS A 97 5.75 -3.83 6.38
C LYS A 97 5.29 -2.76 5.39
N ALA A 98 5.62 -2.92 4.11
CA ALA A 98 5.24 -1.95 3.08
C ALA A 98 3.73 -1.97 2.81
N ALA A 99 3.11 -3.15 2.80
CA ALA A 99 1.66 -3.30 2.66
C ALA A 99 0.91 -2.64 3.83
N ARG A 100 1.31 -2.93 5.09
CA ARG A 100 0.69 -2.31 6.28
C ARG A 100 0.85 -0.79 6.30
N SER A 101 2.03 -0.29 5.98
CA SER A 101 2.28 1.16 5.91
C SER A 101 1.47 1.83 4.80
N ALA A 102 1.32 1.18 3.64
CA ALA A 102 0.48 1.68 2.56
C ALA A 102 -0.99 1.71 2.97
N ALA A 103 -1.51 0.62 3.54
CA ALA A 103 -2.88 0.56 4.02
C ALA A 103 -3.19 1.64 5.06
N SER A 104 -2.35 1.79 6.09
CA SER A 104 -2.52 2.86 7.10
C SER A 104 -2.54 4.26 6.48
N SER A 105 -1.74 4.51 5.44
CA SER A 105 -1.73 5.81 4.75
C SER A 105 -2.99 6.02 3.91
N ILE A 106 -3.51 4.95 3.30
CA ILE A 106 -4.75 4.95 2.50
C ILE A 106 -5.94 5.29 3.41
N GLU A 107 -6.16 4.51 4.47
CA GLU A 107 -7.26 4.71 5.43
C GLU A 107 -7.22 6.10 6.06
N GLN A 108 -6.03 6.58 6.43
CA GLN A 108 -5.88 7.93 6.98
C GLN A 108 -6.23 9.02 5.96
N GLU A 109 -5.80 8.87 4.71
CA GLU A 109 -6.12 9.80 3.63
C GLU A 109 -7.62 9.81 3.31
N THR A 110 -8.23 8.63 3.19
CA THR A 110 -9.65 8.42 2.90
C THR A 110 -10.52 8.95 4.05
N GLY A 111 -10.16 8.67 5.30
CA GLY A 111 -10.82 9.24 6.49
C GLY A 111 -10.77 10.77 6.53
N GLN A 112 -9.61 11.38 6.25
CA GLN A 112 -9.50 12.85 6.16
C GLN A 112 -10.33 13.43 5.03
N PHE A 113 -10.42 12.73 3.89
CA PHE A 113 -11.29 13.12 2.80
C PHE A 113 -12.75 13.14 3.26
N TYR A 114 -13.22 12.10 3.94
CA TYR A 114 -14.58 12.03 4.45
C TYR A 114 -14.91 13.13 5.46
N GLU A 115 -14.02 13.40 6.42
CA GLU A 115 -14.19 14.49 7.38
C GLU A 115 -14.33 15.86 6.68
N ARG A 116 -13.46 16.13 5.70
CA ARG A 116 -13.49 17.39 4.93
C ARG A 116 -14.72 17.49 4.02
N ALA A 117 -15.15 16.36 3.47
CA ALA A 117 -16.35 16.29 2.64
C ALA A 117 -17.61 16.55 3.47
N ALA A 118 -17.76 15.86 4.60
CA ALA A 118 -18.88 16.04 5.52
C ALA A 118 -19.00 17.49 6.01
N ALA A 119 -17.87 18.13 6.35
CA ALA A 119 -17.84 19.53 6.79
C ALA A 119 -18.37 20.53 5.75
N ARG A 120 -18.39 20.15 4.46
CA ARG A 120 -18.80 21.01 3.34
C ARG A 120 -20.15 20.65 2.74
N THR A 121 -20.64 19.46 3.03
CA THR A 121 -21.95 18.99 2.58
C THR A 121 -23.06 19.68 3.37
N SER A 122 -24.07 20.17 2.66
CA SER A 122 -25.25 20.78 3.26
C SER A 122 -26.35 19.75 3.50
N ASP A 123 -26.52 18.78 2.60
CA ASP A 123 -27.48 17.70 2.76
C ASP A 123 -27.19 16.83 3.99
N ALA A 124 -28.18 16.67 4.86
CA ALA A 124 -28.02 15.96 6.13
C ALA A 124 -27.74 14.46 5.96
N SER A 125 -28.31 13.81 4.94
CA SER A 125 -28.11 12.37 4.71
C SER A 125 -26.74 12.07 4.12
N ILE A 126 -26.26 12.92 3.21
CA ILE A 126 -24.90 12.81 2.66
C ILE A 126 -23.88 13.06 3.77
N ARG A 127 -24.05 14.13 4.55
CA ARG A 127 -23.15 14.46 5.65
C ARG A 127 -23.05 13.33 6.66
N ARG A 128 -24.20 12.78 7.09
CA ARG A 128 -24.25 11.65 8.00
C ARG A 128 -23.49 10.43 7.47
N LEU A 129 -23.71 10.06 6.20
CA LEU A 129 -23.00 8.92 5.62
C LEU A 129 -21.48 9.16 5.60
N LEU A 130 -21.04 10.36 5.23
CA LEU A 130 -19.62 10.69 5.21
C LEU A 130 -19.01 10.70 6.62
N ASP A 131 -19.72 11.20 7.63
CA ASP A 131 -19.28 11.14 9.03
C ASP A 131 -19.17 9.70 9.55
N ASP A 132 -20.16 8.86 9.24
CA ASP A 132 -20.16 7.43 9.60
C ASP A 132 -18.95 6.72 8.95
N LEU A 133 -18.71 6.96 7.65
CA LEU A 133 -17.55 6.42 6.93
C LEU A 133 -16.23 6.92 7.53
N ALA A 134 -16.11 8.22 7.83
CA ALA A 134 -14.91 8.75 8.51
C ALA A 134 -14.62 8.07 9.86
N GLN A 135 -15.66 7.63 10.58
CA GLN A 135 -15.50 6.88 11.83
C GLN A 135 -15.07 5.42 11.57
N GLU A 136 -15.61 4.80 10.52
CA GLU A 136 -15.24 3.45 10.08
C GLU A 136 -13.75 3.42 9.66
N GLU A 137 -13.29 4.37 8.82
CA GLU A 137 -11.89 4.53 8.41
C GLU A 137 -10.92 4.73 9.60
N ARG A 138 -11.32 5.55 10.59
CA ARG A 138 -10.52 5.72 11.82
C ARG A 138 -10.39 4.41 12.60
N SER A 139 -11.43 3.59 12.59
CA SER A 139 -11.41 2.27 13.22
C SER A 139 -10.50 1.30 12.45
N HIS A 140 -10.47 1.38 11.12
CA HIS A 140 -9.56 0.61 10.28
C HIS A 140 -8.09 0.99 10.51
N GLN A 141 -7.80 2.29 10.62
CA GLN A 141 -6.44 2.75 10.98
C GLN A 141 -5.98 2.10 12.29
N ASN A 142 -6.82 2.11 13.33
CA ASN A 142 -6.50 1.50 14.62
C ASN A 142 -6.29 -0.02 14.50
N LYS A 143 -7.15 -0.73 13.74
CA LYS A 143 -6.97 -2.17 13.47
C LYS A 143 -5.63 -2.45 12.75
N ALA A 144 -5.26 -1.64 11.76
CA ALA A 144 -4.01 -1.80 11.02
C ALA A 144 -2.77 -1.56 11.91
N GLU A 145 -2.86 -0.61 12.84
CA GLU A 145 -1.85 -0.35 13.86
C GLU A 145 -1.76 -1.50 14.87
N GLU A 146 -2.88 -1.99 15.39
CA GLU A 146 -2.94 -3.15 16.30
C GLU A 146 -2.38 -4.43 15.67
N LEU A 147 -2.60 -4.64 14.38
CA LEU A 147 -1.99 -5.77 13.64
C LEU A 147 -0.48 -5.61 13.49
N THR A 148 -0.02 -4.36 13.33
CA THR A 148 1.40 -4.05 13.31
C THR A 148 2.05 -4.31 14.67
N GLU A 149 1.35 -4.03 15.77
CA GLU A 149 1.82 -4.26 17.15
C GLU A 149 1.69 -5.72 17.60
N SER A 150 0.58 -6.39 17.26
CA SER A 150 0.38 -7.82 17.53
C SER A 150 1.41 -8.67 16.79
N ALA A 151 1.84 -8.21 15.61
CA ALA A 151 2.98 -8.80 14.90
C ALA A 151 4.31 -8.64 15.64
N ARG A 152 4.41 -7.71 16.60
CA ARG A 152 5.60 -7.53 17.45
C ARG A 152 5.65 -8.48 18.64
N GLY A 153 4.50 -8.98 19.12
CA GLY A 153 4.38 -9.92 20.25
C GLY A 153 4.73 -11.39 19.93
N LYS A 154 4.95 -12.21 20.96
CA LYS A 154 5.42 -13.61 20.87
C LYS A 154 4.38 -14.63 20.33
N GLY A 155 3.19 -14.18 19.93
CA GLY A 155 2.08 -15.03 19.44
C GLY A 155 2.08 -15.21 17.92
N ALA A 156 0.95 -14.93 17.26
CA ALA A 156 0.82 -14.94 15.79
C ALA A 156 1.90 -14.07 15.09
N GLY A 157 2.29 -12.96 15.72
CA GLY A 157 3.40 -12.13 15.28
C GLY A 157 4.78 -12.78 15.28
N GLY A 158 5.01 -13.73 16.18
CA GLY A 158 6.24 -14.54 16.18
C GLY A 158 6.36 -15.38 14.90
N ARG A 159 5.26 -16.02 14.48
CA ARG A 159 5.21 -16.80 13.24
C ARG A 159 5.41 -15.94 11.99
N GLU A 160 4.80 -14.74 11.95
CA GLU A 160 5.00 -13.81 10.84
C GLU A 160 6.44 -13.27 10.78
N LYS A 161 7.03 -12.93 11.94
CA LYS A 161 8.44 -12.50 12.01
C LYS A 161 9.40 -13.61 11.56
N GLU A 162 9.14 -14.84 11.97
CA GLU A 162 9.94 -15.99 11.56
C GLU A 162 9.82 -16.26 10.06
N ALA A 163 8.60 -16.19 9.50
CA ALA A 163 8.37 -16.27 8.06
C ALA A 163 9.12 -15.16 7.30
N GLN A 164 9.05 -13.92 7.79
CA GLN A 164 9.77 -12.80 7.19
C GLN A 164 11.29 -12.98 7.26
N ARG A 165 11.81 -13.48 8.39
CA ARG A 165 13.25 -13.80 8.53
C ARG A 165 13.66 -14.92 7.58
N LYS A 166 12.84 -15.96 7.45
CA LYS A 166 13.11 -17.08 6.53
C LYS A 166 13.13 -16.60 5.08
N LEU A 167 12.16 -15.78 4.66
CA LEU A 167 12.16 -15.19 3.32
C LEU A 167 13.38 -14.33 3.06
N PHE A 168 13.79 -13.49 4.02
CA PHE A 168 15.01 -12.70 3.91
C PHE A 168 16.25 -13.59 3.71
N LEU A 169 16.36 -14.67 4.49
CA LEU A 169 17.45 -15.63 4.34
C LEU A 169 17.44 -16.30 2.96
N LEU A 170 16.28 -16.76 2.49
CA LEU A 170 16.13 -17.47 1.22
C LEU A 170 16.32 -16.57 -0.01
N GLN A 171 15.91 -15.30 0.05
CA GLN A 171 15.88 -14.41 -1.12
C GLN A 171 17.08 -13.47 -1.21
N ILE A 172 17.72 -13.14 -0.09
CA ILE A 172 18.82 -12.17 -0.06
C ILE A 172 20.13 -12.85 0.34
N VAL A 173 20.12 -13.55 1.48
CA VAL A 173 21.36 -14.12 2.04
C VAL A 173 21.83 -15.33 1.24
N GLN A 174 20.94 -16.29 0.94
CA GLN A 174 21.30 -17.50 0.22
C GLN A 174 21.83 -17.24 -1.19
N PRO A 175 21.18 -16.42 -2.05
CA PRO A 175 21.75 -16.09 -3.36
C PRO A 175 23.11 -15.39 -3.25
N GLY A 176 23.29 -14.52 -2.26
CA GLY A 176 24.58 -13.87 -2.00
C GLY A 176 25.68 -14.85 -1.56
N LEU A 177 25.36 -15.80 -0.67
CA LEU A 177 26.28 -16.85 -0.26
C LEU A 177 26.58 -17.84 -1.40
N ALA A 178 25.59 -18.21 -2.20
CA ALA A 178 25.78 -19.02 -3.40
C ALA A 178 26.71 -18.32 -4.40
N GLY A 179 26.54 -17.02 -4.63
CA GLY A 179 27.46 -16.23 -5.47
C GLY A 179 28.90 -16.14 -4.92
N LEU A 180 29.09 -16.24 -3.60
CA LEU A 180 30.42 -16.36 -2.99
C LEU A 180 31.01 -17.76 -3.18
N MET A 181 30.20 -18.82 -3.10
CA MET A 181 30.64 -20.21 -3.27
C MET A 181 30.94 -20.54 -4.74
N ASP A 182 30.12 -20.04 -5.67
CA ASP A 182 30.25 -20.27 -7.12
C ASP A 182 31.28 -19.32 -7.76
N GLY A 183 31.92 -18.46 -6.96
CA GLY A 183 33.05 -17.64 -7.39
C GLY A 183 32.71 -16.36 -8.15
N SER A 184 31.45 -16.09 -8.49
CA SER A 184 31.04 -14.88 -9.23
C SER A 184 31.24 -13.57 -8.47
N VAL A 185 31.17 -13.60 -7.13
CA VAL A 185 31.56 -12.45 -6.28
C VAL A 185 33.08 -12.46 -6.01
N SER A 186 33.70 -13.65 -6.05
CA SER A 186 35.16 -13.82 -5.88
C SER A 186 35.96 -13.29 -7.08
N THR A 187 35.41 -13.39 -8.30
CA THR A 187 35.99 -12.79 -9.52
C THR A 187 35.91 -11.27 -9.53
N LEU A 188 34.98 -10.67 -8.79
CA LEU A 188 34.89 -9.22 -8.61
C LEU A 188 35.82 -8.67 -7.51
N ALA A 189 36.30 -9.52 -6.60
CA ALA A 189 37.15 -9.08 -5.48
C ALA A 189 38.45 -8.38 -5.95
N PRO A 190 39.18 -8.87 -6.99
CA PRO A 190 40.34 -8.17 -7.54
C PRO A 190 40.00 -6.79 -8.11
N VAL A 191 38.83 -6.65 -8.76
CA VAL A 191 38.36 -5.39 -9.35
C VAL A 191 38.12 -4.35 -8.27
N PHE A 192 37.42 -4.72 -7.19
CA PHE A 192 37.19 -3.83 -6.05
C PHE A 192 38.48 -3.51 -5.30
N ALA A 193 39.38 -4.49 -5.12
CA ALA A 193 40.69 -4.26 -4.49
C ALA A 193 41.53 -3.26 -5.27
N ALA A 194 41.59 -3.39 -6.61
CA ALA A 194 42.29 -2.45 -7.47
C ALA A 194 41.66 -1.06 -7.45
N ALA A 195 40.33 -0.96 -7.51
CA ALA A 195 39.61 0.30 -7.40
C ALA A 195 39.89 1.01 -6.06
N PHE A 196 39.87 0.27 -4.95
CA PHE A 196 40.05 0.83 -3.61
C PHE A 196 41.50 1.20 -3.31
N ALA A 197 42.46 0.37 -3.75
CA ALA A 197 43.88 0.60 -3.50
C ALA A 197 44.46 1.73 -4.37
N THR A 198 43.96 1.90 -5.60
CA THR A 198 44.51 2.86 -6.56
C THR A 198 43.65 4.09 -6.76
N HIS A 199 42.37 4.05 -6.35
CA HIS A 199 41.36 5.06 -6.67
C HIS A 199 41.25 5.39 -8.18
N SER A 200 41.71 4.48 -9.06
CA SER A 200 41.73 4.64 -10.51
C SER A 200 40.72 3.72 -11.18
N THR A 201 39.75 4.32 -11.87
CA THR A 201 38.75 3.59 -12.66
C THR A 201 39.39 2.80 -13.80
N HIS A 202 40.49 3.29 -14.38
CA HIS A 202 41.23 2.59 -15.44
C HIS A 202 41.95 1.34 -14.92
N ALA A 203 42.55 1.41 -13.72
CA ALA A 203 43.21 0.25 -13.11
C ALA A 203 42.20 -0.84 -12.73
N ALA A 204 41.06 -0.46 -12.15
CA ALA A 204 39.97 -1.39 -11.88
C ALA A 204 39.42 -2.04 -13.16
N PHE A 205 39.26 -1.27 -14.24
CA PHE A 205 38.79 -1.78 -15.52
C PHE A 205 39.74 -2.81 -16.13
N LEU A 206 41.05 -2.58 -16.10
CA LEU A 206 42.06 -3.53 -16.59
C LEU A 206 42.05 -4.84 -15.80
N VAL A 207 41.91 -4.75 -14.48
CA VAL A 207 41.79 -5.94 -13.62
C VAL A 207 40.49 -6.68 -13.90
N GLY A 208 39.39 -5.96 -14.18
CA GLY A 208 38.12 -6.54 -14.60
C GLY A 208 38.21 -7.32 -15.91
N LEU A 209 38.89 -6.79 -16.93
CA LEU A 209 39.15 -7.49 -18.19
C LEU A 209 40.03 -8.74 -18.02
N ALA A 210 40.89 -8.77 -17.00
CA ALA A 210 41.78 -9.90 -16.74
C ALA A 210 41.13 -11.01 -15.89
N ALA A 211 40.08 -10.69 -15.13
CA ALA A 211 39.39 -11.60 -14.22
C ALA A 211 38.09 -12.21 -14.80
N SER A 212 37.67 -11.75 -16.00
CA SER A 212 36.51 -12.22 -16.75
C SER A 212 36.81 -13.39 -17.69
#